data_AF-A0A969K0H0-F1
#
_entry.id   AF-A0A969K0H0-F1
#
_cell.length_a   1.000
_cell.length_b   1.000
_cell.length_c   1.000
_cell.angle_alpha   90.00
_cell.angle_beta   90.00
_cell.angle_gamma   90.00
#
_symmetry.space_group_name_H-M   'P 1'
#
loop_
_entity.id
_entity.type
_entity.pdbx_description
1 polymer ?
#
loop_
_entity_poly.entity_id
_entity_poly.type
_entity_poly.pdbx_seq_one_letter_code
_entity_poly.pdbx_strand_id
1 'polypeptide(L)'
;MARTPTLKFDRGTLILHPPPRGKAWVDFATWDDRVERFRLPAIQYRDLVETLQAEGTPFTDEAKEFAAIALTSSFEMQPYPHQQEALDAWVAARRRGVVVLPTAAGKTYLAQMAMQATPRSTLITVPTLDLMHQWYAHLMAAFPDAEVGLLGGGSRDRTPILVATYDSAAIHAESLGNRYALLICDECHHLPSDFNRVIAEYAIAPY
;
A
#
# COMPACT_ATOMS: atom_id res chain seq x y z
N MET A 1 11.88 31.71 -13.64
CA MET A 1 12.34 30.58 -12.80
C MET A 1 11.73 29.31 -13.35
N ALA A 2 12.51 28.26 -13.59
CA ALA A 2 11.94 26.97 -13.98
C ALA A 2 11.14 26.42 -12.79
N ARG A 3 9.88 26.04 -13.01
CA ARG A 3 9.05 25.41 -11.98
C ARG A 3 9.60 24.00 -11.69
N THR A 4 9.74 23.65 -10.42
CA THR A 4 10.11 22.30 -10.01
C THR A 4 9.02 21.32 -10.42
N PRO A 5 9.35 20.19 -11.07
CA PRO A 5 8.39 19.12 -11.36
C PRO A 5 7.67 18.66 -10.09
N THR A 6 6.34 18.55 -10.14
CA THR A 6 5.54 18.07 -9.01
C THR A 6 4.81 16.80 -9.42
N LEU A 7 4.96 15.76 -8.61
CA LEU A 7 4.18 14.52 -8.71
C LEU A 7 2.98 14.64 -7.77
N LYS A 8 1.76 14.45 -8.27
CA LYS A 8 0.52 14.49 -7.51
C LYS A 8 -0.32 13.25 -7.77
N PHE A 9 -1.06 12.79 -6.78
CA PHE A 9 -2.04 11.73 -6.96
C PHE A 9 -3.36 12.30 -7.48
N ASP A 10 -3.98 11.61 -8.43
CA ASP A 10 -5.28 11.94 -9.02
C ASP A 10 -6.06 10.66 -9.32
N ARG A 11 -6.99 10.30 -8.45
CA ARG A 11 -7.99 9.22 -8.62
C ARG A 11 -7.42 7.93 -9.21
N GLY A 12 -6.43 7.35 -8.53
CA GLY A 12 -5.80 6.09 -8.95
C GLY A 12 -4.73 6.22 -10.03
N THR A 13 -4.37 7.44 -10.39
CA THR A 13 -3.24 7.77 -11.26
C THR A 13 -2.37 8.84 -10.63
N LEU A 14 -1.24 9.15 -11.26
CA LEU A 14 -0.40 10.27 -10.88
C LEU A 14 -0.31 11.27 -12.02
N ILE A 15 -0.19 12.54 -11.66
CA ILE A 15 0.08 13.66 -12.56
C ILE A 15 1.49 14.15 -12.29
N LEU A 16 2.30 14.25 -13.34
CA LEU A 16 3.65 14.80 -13.27
C LEU A 16 3.70 16.11 -14.05
N HIS A 17 3.74 17.24 -13.34
CA HIS A 17 3.73 18.55 -13.96
C HIS A 17 4.45 19.63 -13.13
N PRO A 18 5.26 20.51 -13.75
CA PRO A 18 5.77 20.39 -15.12
C PRO A 18 6.61 19.10 -15.29
N PRO A 19 6.78 18.59 -16.52
CA PRO A 19 7.62 17.41 -16.74
C PRO A 19 9.09 17.68 -16.31
N PRO A 20 9.77 16.71 -15.68
CA PRO A 20 11.19 16.81 -15.38
C PRO A 20 12.05 16.91 -16.64
N ARG A 21 13.24 17.48 -16.48
CA ARG A 21 14.28 17.36 -17.51
C ARG A 21 14.75 15.91 -17.60
N GLY A 22 15.18 15.50 -18.78
CA GLY A 22 15.65 14.12 -19.02
C GLY A 22 14.56 13.22 -19.59
N LYS A 23 14.87 11.93 -19.71
CA LYS A 23 13.99 10.92 -20.32
C LYS A 23 13.52 9.83 -19.34
N ALA A 24 14.04 9.81 -18.11
CA ALA A 24 13.73 8.80 -17.08
C ALA A 24 12.23 8.54 -16.83
N TRP A 25 11.41 9.57 -16.98
CA TRP A 25 9.97 9.50 -16.68
C TRP A 25 9.10 9.20 -17.91
N VAL A 26 9.68 9.25 -19.12
CA VAL A 26 8.92 9.21 -20.38
C VAL A 26 8.25 7.85 -20.59
N ASP A 27 8.93 6.76 -20.20
CA ASP A 27 8.39 5.40 -20.36
C ASP A 27 7.26 5.09 -19.35
N PHE A 28 7.12 5.91 -18.30
CA PHE A 28 6.06 5.77 -17.30
C PHE A 28 4.81 6.58 -17.66
N ALA A 29 4.97 7.68 -18.38
CA ALA A 29 3.94 8.71 -18.49
C ALA A 29 3.38 8.85 -19.91
N THR A 30 2.06 8.99 -19.99
CA THR A 30 1.35 9.30 -21.23
C THR A 30 0.74 10.69 -21.14
N TRP A 31 0.71 11.42 -22.25
CA TRP A 31 0.02 12.71 -22.31
C TRP A 31 -1.50 12.50 -22.28
N ASP A 32 -2.18 13.22 -21.37
CA ASP A 32 -3.64 13.22 -21.25
C ASP A 32 -4.20 14.58 -21.69
N ASP A 33 -4.78 14.61 -22.89
CA ASP A 33 -5.35 15.82 -23.51
C ASP A 33 -6.47 16.45 -22.67
N ARG A 34 -7.18 15.69 -21.83
CA ARG A 34 -8.32 16.20 -21.05
C ARG A 34 -7.89 17.13 -19.93
N VAL A 35 -6.68 16.94 -19.42
CA VAL A 35 -6.09 17.73 -18.32
C VAL A 35 -4.84 18.49 -18.74
N GLU A 36 -4.41 18.33 -20.00
CA GLU A 36 -3.19 18.91 -20.59
C GLU A 36 -1.94 18.63 -19.75
N ARG A 37 -1.80 17.39 -19.26
CA ARG A 37 -0.70 16.97 -18.39
C ARG A 37 -0.27 15.52 -18.67
N PHE A 38 0.95 15.20 -18.25
CA PHE A 38 1.42 13.83 -18.22
C PHE A 38 0.81 13.07 -17.03
N ARG A 39 0.19 11.94 -17.34
CA ARG A 39 -0.45 11.03 -16.40
C ARG A 39 0.24 9.66 -16.44
N LEU A 40 0.36 9.00 -15.30
CA LEU A 40 0.89 7.64 -15.20
C LEU A 40 0.07 6.79 -14.22
N PRO A 41 0.05 5.46 -14.36
CA PRO A 41 -0.60 4.56 -13.40
C PRO A 41 -0.03 4.72 -11.98
N ALA A 42 -0.88 4.70 -10.95
CA ALA A 42 -0.43 4.82 -9.56
C ALA A 42 0.50 3.67 -9.13
N ILE A 43 0.25 2.45 -9.61
CA ILE A 43 1.09 1.27 -9.33
C ILE A 43 2.56 1.44 -9.77
N GLN A 44 2.85 2.36 -10.70
CA GLN A 44 4.22 2.66 -11.14
C GLN A 44 4.93 3.71 -10.26
N TYR A 45 4.28 4.21 -9.21
CA TYR A 45 4.80 5.24 -8.31
C TYR A 45 6.22 4.93 -7.83
N ARG A 46 6.42 3.74 -7.26
CA ARG A 46 7.71 3.33 -6.69
C ARG A 46 8.81 3.32 -7.74
N ASP A 47 8.55 2.70 -8.88
CA ASP A 47 9.55 2.54 -9.94
C ASP A 47 9.93 3.91 -10.53
N LEU A 48 8.95 4.82 -10.73
CA LEU A 48 9.22 6.19 -11.14
C LEU A 48 10.07 6.94 -10.11
N VAL A 49 9.67 6.91 -8.83
CA VAL A 49 10.34 7.65 -7.75
C VAL A 49 11.79 7.15 -7.58
N GLU A 50 12.00 5.84 -7.59
CA GLU A 50 13.34 5.25 -7.50
C GLU A 50 14.21 5.64 -8.72
N THR A 51 13.65 5.63 -9.94
CA THR A 51 14.37 6.05 -11.15
C THR A 51 14.74 7.54 -11.11
N LEU A 52 13.81 8.43 -10.75
CA LEU A 52 14.09 9.87 -10.67
C LEU A 52 15.15 10.18 -9.60
N GLN A 53 15.12 9.47 -8.47
CA GLN A 53 16.12 9.59 -7.42
C GLN A 53 17.50 9.07 -7.86
N ALA A 54 17.56 7.93 -8.55
CA ALA A 54 18.80 7.35 -9.05
C ALA A 54 19.51 8.27 -10.07
N GLU A 55 18.75 8.98 -10.89
CA GLU A 55 19.30 9.97 -11.84
C GLU A 55 19.58 11.35 -11.20
N GLY A 56 19.23 11.55 -9.93
CA GLY A 56 19.37 12.85 -9.26
C GLY A 56 18.46 13.94 -9.85
N THR A 57 17.33 13.55 -10.45
CA THR A 57 16.37 14.48 -11.04
C THR A 57 15.56 15.16 -9.93
N PRO A 58 15.59 16.50 -9.80
CA PRO A 58 14.84 17.19 -8.75
C PRO A 58 13.35 17.20 -9.06
N PHE A 59 12.54 16.77 -8.08
CA PHE A 59 11.08 16.84 -8.13
C PHE A 59 10.51 16.97 -6.71
N THR A 60 9.27 17.44 -6.62
CA THR A 60 8.49 17.49 -5.39
C THR A 60 7.43 16.39 -5.42
N ASP A 61 7.42 15.55 -4.40
CA ASP A 61 6.45 14.48 -4.23
C ASP A 61 5.30 14.92 -3.31
N GLU A 62 4.19 15.34 -3.93
CA GLU A 62 2.91 15.66 -3.29
C GLU A 62 1.88 14.54 -3.51
N ALA A 63 2.28 13.38 -4.04
CA ALA A 63 1.38 12.27 -4.27
C ALA A 63 1.11 11.50 -2.97
N LYS A 64 2.13 11.30 -2.15
CA LYS A 64 2.03 10.53 -0.91
C LYS A 64 1.25 11.25 0.19
N GLU A 65 0.25 10.57 0.74
CA GLU A 65 -0.44 10.95 1.99
C GLU A 65 -0.20 9.94 3.12
N PHE A 66 0.49 8.84 2.83
CA PHE A 66 0.84 7.84 3.84
C PHE A 66 1.82 8.40 4.90
N ALA A 67 1.65 7.95 6.14
CA ALA A 67 2.39 8.44 7.30
C ALA A 67 3.35 7.38 7.86
N ALA A 68 4.33 7.82 8.65
CA ALA A 68 5.14 6.92 9.47
C ALA A 68 4.34 6.51 10.71
N ILE A 69 4.33 5.22 11.03
CA ILE A 69 3.64 4.65 12.18
C ILE A 69 4.54 3.61 12.82
N ALA A 70 5.02 3.88 14.04
CA ALA A 70 5.72 2.88 14.81
C ALA A 70 4.71 1.99 15.53
N LEU A 71 4.81 0.68 15.32
CA LEU A 71 3.98 -0.30 15.99
C LEU A 71 4.77 -1.02 17.06
N THR A 72 4.41 -0.75 18.31
CA THR A 72 4.94 -1.45 19.48
C THR A 72 4.01 -2.61 19.81
N SER A 73 4.52 -3.84 19.73
CA SER A 73 3.72 -5.00 20.10
C SER A 73 3.52 -5.05 21.61
N SER A 74 2.30 -5.38 22.05
CA SER A 74 1.96 -5.60 23.46
C SER A 74 2.44 -6.95 23.99
N PHE A 75 2.76 -7.89 23.10
CA PHE A 75 3.31 -9.20 23.43
C PHE A 75 4.46 -9.55 22.49
N GLU A 76 5.52 -10.14 23.05
CA GLU A 76 6.62 -10.72 22.28
C GLU A 76 6.40 -12.23 22.19
N MET A 77 5.99 -12.70 21.01
CA MET A 77 5.97 -14.12 20.69
C MET A 77 7.19 -14.43 19.83
N GLN A 78 7.95 -15.48 20.17
CA GLN A 78 9.03 -15.91 19.29
C GLN A 78 8.41 -16.49 18.00
N PRO A 79 8.70 -15.93 16.82
CA PRO A 79 8.18 -16.48 15.57
C PRO A 79 8.69 -17.89 15.34
N TYR A 80 7.85 -18.73 14.75
CA TYR A 80 8.32 -20.02 14.24
C TYR A 80 9.33 -19.82 13.11
N PRO A 81 10.28 -20.76 12.88
CA PRO A 81 11.31 -20.62 11.85
C PRO A 81 10.76 -20.28 10.47
N HIS A 82 9.67 -20.93 10.04
CA HIS A 82 9.04 -20.67 8.74
C HIS A 82 8.44 -19.26 8.62
N GLN A 83 8.05 -18.63 9.73
CA GLN A 83 7.53 -17.26 9.73
C GLN A 83 8.67 -16.26 9.60
N GLN A 84 9.78 -16.49 10.31
CA GLN A 84 10.98 -15.65 10.20
C GLN A 84 11.59 -15.74 8.79
N GLU A 85 11.76 -16.95 8.26
CA GLU A 85 12.27 -17.17 6.90
C GLU A 85 11.40 -16.48 5.85
N ALA A 86 10.07 -16.56 5.99
CA ALA A 86 9.14 -15.89 5.08
C ALA A 86 9.25 -14.36 5.16
N LEU A 87 9.38 -13.80 6.37
CA LEU A 87 9.57 -12.36 6.57
C LEU A 87 10.89 -11.91 5.94
N ASP A 88 11.99 -12.62 6.21
CA ASP A 88 13.31 -12.29 5.70
C ASP A 88 13.35 -12.35 4.17
N ALA A 89 12.74 -13.38 3.58
CA ALA A 89 12.61 -13.49 2.13
C ALA A 89 11.80 -12.32 1.53
N TRP A 90 10.68 -11.96 2.16
CA TRP A 90 9.85 -10.83 1.70
C TRP A 90 10.58 -9.48 1.84
N VAL A 91 11.33 -9.28 2.93
CA VAL A 91 12.18 -8.09 3.13
C VAL A 91 13.31 -8.03 2.09
N ALA A 92 13.97 -9.16 1.82
CA ALA A 92 15.01 -9.28 0.79
C ALA A 92 14.45 -9.03 -0.62
N ALA A 93 13.21 -9.43 -0.88
CA ALA A 93 12.44 -9.09 -2.09
C ALA A 93 11.96 -7.62 -2.09
N ARG A 94 12.61 -6.75 -1.32
CA ARG A 94 12.31 -5.33 -1.16
C ARG A 94 10.86 -5.06 -0.78
N ARG A 95 10.30 -5.91 0.09
CA ARG A 95 8.96 -5.79 0.66
C ARG A 95 7.84 -5.80 -0.39
N ARG A 96 7.99 -6.58 -1.47
CA ARG A 96 6.96 -6.72 -2.51
C ARG A 96 6.93 -8.16 -3.01
N GLY A 97 5.87 -8.89 -2.71
CA GLY A 97 5.73 -10.29 -3.11
C GLY A 97 4.56 -11.00 -2.44
N VAL A 98 4.33 -12.25 -2.84
CA VAL A 98 3.30 -13.13 -2.27
C VAL A 98 3.96 -14.14 -1.35
N VAL A 99 3.46 -14.26 -0.13
CA VAL A 99 3.87 -15.32 0.80
C VAL A 99 2.78 -16.38 0.87
N VAL A 100 3.15 -17.64 0.58
CA VAL A 100 2.24 -18.79 0.65
C VAL A 100 2.57 -19.63 1.87
N LEU A 101 1.65 -19.67 2.82
CA LEU A 101 1.72 -20.53 4.00
C LEU A 101 0.45 -21.39 4.12
N PRO A 102 0.54 -22.60 4.69
CA PRO A 102 -0.64 -23.38 5.04
C PRO A 102 -1.61 -22.62 5.95
N THR A 103 -2.89 -22.99 5.94
CA THR A 103 -3.86 -22.49 6.91
C THR A 103 -3.39 -22.77 8.34
N ALA A 104 -3.68 -21.87 9.27
CA ALA A 104 -3.23 -21.93 10.66
C ALA A 104 -1.70 -21.90 10.90
N ALA A 105 -0.87 -21.68 9.87
CA ALA A 105 0.58 -21.49 10.04
C ALA A 105 0.97 -20.10 10.58
N GLY A 106 -0.01 -19.25 10.89
CA GLY A 106 0.18 -17.91 11.45
C GLY A 106 0.41 -16.81 10.42
N LYS A 107 -0.30 -16.83 9.28
CA LYS A 107 -0.26 -15.75 8.26
C LYS A 107 -0.51 -14.36 8.87
N THR A 108 -1.48 -14.25 9.79
CA THR A 108 -1.79 -13.00 10.49
C THR A 108 -0.62 -12.50 11.32
N TYR A 109 0.07 -13.40 12.04
CA TYR A 109 1.25 -13.03 12.82
C TYR A 109 2.41 -12.58 11.91
N LEU A 110 2.64 -13.31 10.81
CA LEU A 110 3.61 -12.89 9.80
C LEU A 110 3.29 -11.50 9.23
N ALA A 111 2.03 -11.20 8.95
CA ALA A 111 1.62 -9.88 8.48
C ALA A 111 1.85 -8.79 9.54
N GLN A 112 1.59 -9.07 10.82
CA GLN A 112 1.93 -8.16 11.92
C GLN A 112 3.43 -7.87 11.98
N MET A 113 4.28 -8.90 11.82
CA MET A 113 5.73 -8.71 11.71
C MET A 113 6.12 -7.87 10.49
N ALA A 114 5.46 -8.06 9.34
CA ALA A 114 5.68 -7.26 8.13
C ALA A 114 5.29 -5.78 8.34
N MET A 115 4.22 -5.50 9.09
CA MET A 115 3.82 -4.15 9.50
C MET A 115 4.86 -3.51 10.42
N GLN A 116 5.41 -4.26 11.39
CA GLN A 116 6.49 -3.75 12.24
C GLN A 116 7.78 -3.49 11.45
N ALA A 117 8.12 -4.37 10.51
CA ALA A 117 9.27 -4.21 9.61
C ALA A 117 9.09 -3.09 8.57
N THR A 118 7.89 -2.53 8.49
CA THR A 118 7.49 -1.48 7.53
C THR A 118 6.63 -0.43 8.25
N PRO A 119 7.22 0.39 9.14
CA PRO A 119 6.50 1.27 10.07
C PRO A 119 5.81 2.44 9.37
N ARG A 120 4.71 2.15 8.67
CA ARG A 120 3.95 3.05 7.80
C ARG A 120 2.46 2.74 7.86
N SER A 121 1.62 3.68 7.41
CA SER A 121 0.19 3.41 7.23
C SER A 121 -0.04 2.20 6.33
N THR A 122 -0.94 1.33 6.78
CA THR A 122 -1.17 0.00 6.20
C THR A 122 -2.65 -0.20 5.86
N LEU A 123 -2.92 -0.66 4.63
CA LEU A 123 -4.23 -1.15 4.22
C LEU A 123 -4.20 -2.68 4.18
N ILE A 124 -5.12 -3.32 4.89
CA ILE A 124 -5.32 -4.77 4.88
C ILE A 124 -6.63 -5.06 4.17
N THR A 125 -6.61 -5.91 3.15
CA THR A 125 -7.81 -6.33 2.41
C THR A 125 -8.14 -7.79 2.68
N VAL A 126 -9.41 -8.08 2.94
CA VAL A 126 -9.91 -9.41 3.32
C VAL A 126 -11.19 -9.76 2.55
N PRO A 127 -11.51 -11.04 2.31
CA PRO A 127 -12.67 -11.42 1.50
C PRO A 127 -14.01 -11.35 2.24
N THR A 128 -14.04 -11.42 3.57
CA THR A 128 -15.30 -11.48 4.34
C THR A 128 -15.32 -10.51 5.52
N LEU A 129 -16.52 -10.15 5.97
CA LEU A 129 -16.71 -9.33 7.18
C LEU A 129 -16.24 -10.06 8.45
N ASP A 130 -16.36 -11.39 8.49
CA ASP A 130 -15.88 -12.18 9.62
C ASP A 130 -14.35 -12.08 9.74
N LEU A 131 -13.63 -12.23 8.62
CA LEU A 131 -12.18 -12.04 8.59
C LEU A 131 -11.81 -10.60 8.93
N MET A 132 -12.60 -9.61 8.49
CA MET A 132 -12.36 -8.20 8.83
C MET A 132 -12.40 -7.98 10.34
N HIS A 133 -13.41 -8.51 11.03
CA HIS A 133 -13.50 -8.41 12.48
C HIS A 133 -12.43 -9.23 13.20
N GLN A 134 -12.06 -10.40 12.67
CA GLN A 134 -10.97 -11.20 13.21
C GLN A 134 -9.63 -10.45 13.13
N TRP A 135 -9.32 -9.85 11.98
CA TRP A 135 -8.14 -9.02 11.78
C TRP A 135 -8.12 -7.83 12.73
N TYR A 136 -9.24 -7.12 12.87
CA TYR A 136 -9.36 -6.02 13.82
C TYR A 136 -9.05 -6.46 15.25
N ALA A 137 -9.63 -7.57 15.72
CA ALA A 137 -9.35 -8.10 17.05
C ALA A 137 -7.87 -8.48 17.24
N HIS A 138 -7.24 -9.12 16.24
CA HIS A 138 -5.82 -9.46 16.29
C HIS A 138 -4.92 -8.23 16.33
N LEU A 139 -5.24 -7.19 15.56
CA LEU A 139 -4.48 -5.94 15.55
C LEU A 139 -4.64 -5.16 16.85
N MET A 140 -5.85 -5.06 17.39
CA MET A 140 -6.09 -4.40 18.68
C MET A 140 -5.39 -5.14 19.83
N ALA A 141 -5.31 -6.47 19.76
CA ALA A 141 -4.57 -7.26 20.73
C ALA A 141 -3.05 -7.04 20.61
N ALA A 142 -2.51 -7.06 19.38
CA ALA A 142 -1.08 -6.90 19.14
C ALA A 142 -0.59 -5.46 19.34
N PHE A 143 -1.37 -4.46 18.94
CA PHE A 143 -1.00 -3.05 18.91
C PHE A 143 -2.10 -2.20 19.57
N PRO A 144 -2.25 -2.25 20.91
CA PRO A 144 -3.35 -1.59 21.61
C PRO A 144 -3.35 -0.06 21.48
N ASP A 145 -2.18 0.53 21.23
CA ASP A 145 -2.03 1.97 21.04
C ASP A 145 -2.21 2.42 19.57
N ALA A 146 -2.40 1.47 18.64
CA ALA A 146 -2.57 1.78 17.23
C ALA A 146 -4.02 2.17 16.91
N GLU A 147 -4.17 3.20 16.06
CA GLU A 147 -5.46 3.59 15.53
C GLU A 147 -5.84 2.67 14.36
N VAL A 148 -6.61 1.62 14.67
CA VAL A 148 -7.13 0.63 13.71
C VAL A 148 -8.58 0.96 13.39
N GLY A 149 -8.93 0.93 12.10
CA GLY A 149 -10.30 1.19 11.63
C GLY A 149 -10.78 0.14 10.65
N LEU A 150 -12.08 0.18 10.36
CA LEU A 150 -12.77 -0.77 9.48
C LEU A 150 -13.42 -0.06 8.28
N LEU A 151 -13.37 -0.72 7.12
CA LEU A 151 -14.08 -0.30 5.91
C LEU A 151 -14.84 -1.48 5.29
N GLY A 152 -16.13 -1.53 5.57
CA GLY A 152 -17.02 -2.63 5.18
C GLY A 152 -18.11 -2.87 6.21
N GLY A 153 -19.19 -3.54 5.80
CA GLY A 153 -20.28 -3.92 6.72
C GLY A 153 -20.99 -2.72 7.37
N GLY A 154 -20.93 -1.54 6.74
CA GLY A 154 -21.46 -0.29 7.26
C GLY A 154 -20.41 0.64 7.89
N SER A 155 -19.22 0.15 8.25
CA SER A 155 -18.12 1.01 8.72
C SER A 155 -17.45 1.77 7.56
N ARG A 156 -16.98 2.99 7.85
CA ARG A 156 -16.36 3.93 6.90
C ARG A 156 -15.18 4.68 7.52
N ASP A 157 -14.41 3.98 8.35
CA ASP A 157 -13.29 4.59 9.06
C ASP A 157 -12.17 5.02 8.10
N ARG A 158 -11.37 5.99 8.55
CA ARG A 158 -10.27 6.56 7.75
C ARG A 158 -8.99 6.66 8.56
N THR A 159 -8.64 5.56 9.21
CA THR A 159 -7.52 5.44 10.12
C THR A 159 -6.19 5.15 9.39
N PRO A 160 -5.05 5.36 10.07
CA PRO A 160 -3.72 5.04 9.54
C PRO A 160 -3.48 3.53 9.33
N ILE A 161 -4.14 2.66 10.10
CA ILE A 161 -4.22 1.22 9.83
C ILE A 161 -5.67 0.88 9.54
N LEU A 162 -5.96 0.41 8.33
CA LEU A 162 -7.33 0.15 7.89
C LEU A 162 -7.48 -1.30 7.46
N VAL A 163 -8.48 -2.00 8.00
CA VAL A 163 -8.91 -3.31 7.52
C VAL A 163 -10.18 -3.13 6.69
N ALA A 164 -10.14 -3.55 5.44
CA ALA A 164 -11.22 -3.38 4.49
C ALA A 164 -11.61 -4.71 3.85
N THR A 165 -12.89 -4.89 3.54
CA THR A 165 -13.29 -5.95 2.60
C THR A 165 -12.78 -5.63 1.20
N TYR A 166 -12.48 -6.64 0.37
CA TYR A 166 -12.11 -6.43 -1.04
C TYR A 166 -13.14 -5.54 -1.75
N ASP A 167 -14.44 -5.81 -1.59
CA ASP A 167 -15.48 -5.02 -2.24
C ASP A 167 -15.44 -3.55 -1.83
N SER A 168 -15.31 -3.28 -0.53
CA SER A 168 -15.28 -1.90 -0.05
C SER A 168 -13.99 -1.19 -0.42
N ALA A 169 -12.85 -1.90 -0.43
CA ALA A 169 -11.58 -1.36 -0.88
C ALA A 169 -11.61 -1.03 -2.38
N ALA A 170 -12.18 -1.90 -3.22
CA ALA A 170 -12.33 -1.67 -4.66
C ALA A 170 -13.22 -0.45 -4.95
N ILE A 171 -14.37 -0.34 -4.28
CA ILE A 171 -15.29 0.81 -4.40
C ILE A 171 -14.60 2.13 -4.05
N HIS A 172 -13.69 2.11 -3.05
CA HIS A 172 -13.02 3.32 -2.55
C HIS A 172 -11.57 3.46 -3.06
N ALA A 173 -11.14 2.63 -4.01
CA ALA A 173 -9.73 2.52 -4.42
C ALA A 173 -9.12 3.87 -4.82
N GLU A 174 -9.85 4.69 -5.57
CA GLU A 174 -9.41 6.04 -5.95
C GLU A 174 -9.11 6.95 -4.74
N SER A 175 -9.80 6.77 -3.61
CA SER A 175 -9.63 7.60 -2.42
C SER A 175 -8.66 7.01 -1.39
N LEU A 176 -8.36 5.72 -1.50
CA LEU A 176 -7.41 5.02 -0.64
C LEU A 176 -6.00 5.00 -1.23
N GLY A 177 -5.89 5.14 -2.56
CA GLY A 177 -4.70 4.82 -3.34
C GLY A 177 -3.41 5.52 -2.91
N ASN A 178 -3.46 6.68 -2.27
CA ASN A 178 -2.28 7.40 -1.79
C ASN A 178 -2.09 7.43 -0.26
N ARG A 179 -2.99 6.81 0.50
CA ARG A 179 -3.04 6.94 1.97
C ARG A 179 -2.23 5.88 2.71
N TYR A 180 -1.88 4.78 2.04
CA TYR A 180 -1.22 3.62 2.65
C TYR A 180 0.07 3.31 1.91
N ALA A 181 1.15 3.12 2.67
CA ALA A 181 2.44 2.75 2.10
C ALA A 181 2.61 1.23 1.97
N LEU A 182 1.93 0.47 2.84
CA LEU A 182 1.92 -0.99 2.86
C LEU A 182 0.51 -1.51 2.49
N LEU A 183 0.44 -2.37 1.48
CA LEU A 183 -0.79 -3.08 1.11
C LEU A 183 -0.67 -4.59 1.43
N ILE A 184 -1.52 -5.07 2.33
CA ILE A 184 -1.60 -6.48 2.69
C ILE A 184 -2.90 -7.05 2.12
N CYS A 185 -2.79 -8.07 1.29
CA CYS A 185 -3.94 -8.76 0.69
C CYS A 185 -4.08 -10.15 1.28
N ASP A 186 -4.99 -10.32 2.24
CA ASP A 186 -5.32 -11.64 2.75
C ASP A 186 -6.14 -12.41 1.72
N GLU A 187 -5.89 -13.71 1.61
CA GLU A 187 -6.42 -14.54 0.53
C GLU A 187 -6.27 -13.87 -0.85
N CYS A 188 -5.04 -13.43 -1.17
CA CYS A 188 -4.70 -12.61 -2.34
C CYS A 188 -5.12 -13.19 -3.71
N HIS A 189 -5.54 -14.45 -3.78
CA HIS A 189 -6.14 -15.03 -4.99
C HIS A 189 -7.45 -14.34 -5.42
N HIS A 190 -8.08 -13.54 -4.55
CA HIS A 190 -9.22 -12.67 -4.88
C HIS A 190 -8.83 -11.37 -5.61
N LEU A 191 -7.58 -10.91 -5.48
CA LEU A 191 -7.11 -9.64 -6.02
C LEU A 191 -7.12 -9.55 -7.56
N PRO A 192 -6.75 -10.59 -8.34
CA PRO A 192 -6.65 -10.50 -9.80
C PRO A 192 -7.98 -10.36 -10.55
N SER A 193 -9.13 -10.38 -9.87
CA SER A 193 -10.42 -10.17 -10.53
C SER A 193 -10.51 -8.76 -11.15
N ASP A 194 -11.31 -8.61 -12.21
CA ASP A 194 -11.50 -7.32 -12.89
C ASP A 194 -11.96 -6.21 -11.94
N PHE A 195 -12.74 -6.58 -10.93
CA PHE A 195 -13.25 -5.65 -9.93
C PHE A 195 -12.20 -5.32 -8.85
N ASN A 196 -11.46 -6.30 -8.34
CA ASN A 196 -10.56 -6.08 -7.20
C ASN A 196 -9.18 -5.55 -7.59
N ARG A 197 -8.72 -5.79 -8.83
CA ARG A 197 -7.36 -5.40 -9.25
C ARG A 197 -7.09 -3.90 -9.12
N VAL A 198 -8.14 -3.08 -9.20
CA VAL A 198 -8.08 -1.63 -9.02
C VAL A 198 -7.50 -1.24 -7.65
N ILE A 199 -7.64 -2.07 -6.61
CA ILE A 199 -7.05 -1.84 -5.29
C ILE A 199 -5.53 -1.71 -5.40
N ALA A 200 -4.89 -2.57 -6.20
CA ALA A 200 -3.45 -2.54 -6.43
C ALA A 200 -3.07 -1.55 -7.54
N GLU A 201 -3.82 -1.50 -8.63
CA GLU A 201 -3.52 -0.62 -9.78
C GLU A 201 -3.60 0.87 -9.42
N TYR A 202 -4.53 1.24 -8.53
CA TYR A 202 -4.76 2.61 -8.09
C TYR A 202 -3.97 2.97 -6.83
N ALA A 203 -3.25 2.02 -6.22
CA ALA A 203 -2.40 2.28 -5.08
C ALA A 203 -1.00 2.72 -5.50
N ILE A 204 -0.48 3.74 -4.83
CA ILE A 204 0.93 4.13 -4.91
C ILE A 204 1.82 3.29 -3.98
N ALA A 205 1.21 2.44 -3.14
CA ALA A 205 1.85 1.71 -2.06
C ALA A 205 3.20 1.12 -2.49
N PRO A 206 4.33 1.65 -1.99
CA PRO A 206 5.64 1.13 -2.36
C PRO A 206 5.92 -0.26 -1.77
N TYR A 207 5.14 -0.70 -0.78
CA TYR A 207 5.31 -1.96 -0.05
C TYR A 207 4.01 -2.79 -0.04
#